data_AF-Q4TB77-F1
#
_entry.id   AF-Q4TB77-F1
#
_cell.length_a   1.000
_cell.length_b   1.000
_cell.length_c   1.000
_cell.angle_alpha   90.00
_cell.angle_beta   90.00
_cell.angle_gamma   90.00
#
_symmetry.space_group_name_H-M   'P 1'
#
loop_
_entity.id
_entity.type
_entity.pdbx_description
1 polymer ?
#
loop_
_entity_poly.entity_id
_entity_poly.type
_entity_poly.pdbx_seq_one_letter_code
_entity_poly.pdbx_strand_id
1 'polypeptide(L)' 'SSEGTSLASEVLQRFREMHMDHTWSESLHATLQFPHRSLRSSLWLLDSGGLVSEQVPLNPSDYCPYGAAGTAQ' A
#
# COMPACT_ATOMS: atom_id res chain seq x y z
N SER A 1 6.03 -7.51 -5.81
CA SER A 1 4.77 -8.30 -5.78
C SER A 1 4.84 -9.30 -6.92
N SER A 2 4.52 -10.58 -6.70
CA SER A 2 4.55 -11.61 -7.75
C SER A 2 3.59 -11.28 -8.91
N GLU A 3 2.41 -10.76 -8.59
CA GLU A 3 1.40 -10.34 -9.58
C GLU A 3 1.93 -9.23 -10.50
N GLY A 4 2.47 -8.16 -9.91
CA GLY A 4 3.03 -7.05 -10.67
C GLY A 4 4.20 -7.47 -11.57
N THR A 5 5.03 -8.40 -11.10
CA THR A 5 6.14 -8.97 -11.90
C THR A 5 5.62 -9.81 -13.07
N SER A 6 4.58 -10.62 -12.85
CA SER A 6 3.94 -11.40 -13.92
C SER A 6 3.33 -10.50 -14.97
N LEU A 7 2.59 -9.46 -14.56
CA LEU A 7 1.97 -8.50 -15.48
C LEU A 7 3.04 -7.74 -16.30
N ALA A 8 4.10 -7.26 -15.65
CA ALA A 8 5.20 -6.59 -16.35
C ALA A 8 5.85 -7.51 -17.41
N SER A 9 5.99 -8.80 -17.08
CA SER A 9 6.53 -9.81 -18.01
C SER A 9 5.60 -10.04 -19.20
N GLU A 10 4.28 -10.09 -18.97
CA GLU A 10 3.28 -10.20 -20.04
C GLU A 10 3.32 -8.98 -20.98
N VAL A 11 3.35 -7.77 -20.42
CA VAL A 11 3.42 -6.53 -21.22
C VAL A 11 4.70 -6.49 -22.05
N LEU A 12 5.84 -6.87 -21.47
CA LEU A 12 7.11 -6.97 -22.18
C LEU A 12 7.03 -7.96 -23.35
N GLN A 13 6.37 -9.10 -23.15
CA GLN A 13 6.17 -10.10 -24.20
C GLN A 13 5.32 -9.54 -25.35
N ARG A 14 4.22 -8.85 -25.04
CA ARG A 14 3.37 -8.20 -26.05
C ARG A 14 4.12 -7.13 -26.84
N PHE A 15 4.98 -6.33 -26.20
CA PHE A 15 5.80 -5.34 -26.90
C PHE A 15 6.79 -5.96 -27.88
N ARG A 16 7.36 -7.12 -27.55
CA ARG A 16 8.22 -7.90 -28.46
C ARG A 16 7.44 -8.43 -29.68
N GLU A 17 6.21 -8.88 -29.46
CA GLU A 17 5.32 -9.38 -30.53
C GLU A 17 4.87 -8.28 -31.49
N MET A 18 4.77 -7.04 -31.02
CA MET A 18 4.45 -5.88 -31.87
C MET A 18 5.64 -5.33 -32.66
N HIS A 19 6.82 -5.94 -32.55
CA HIS A 19 8.05 -5.51 -33.25
C HIS A 19 8.41 -4.03 -33.01
N MET A 20 8.24 -3.55 -31.78
CA MET A 20 8.73 -2.22 -31.39
C MET A 20 10.25 -2.13 -31.58
N ASP A 21 10.75 -0.97 -32.05
CA ASP A 21 12.17 -0.77 -32.38
C ASP A 21 13.12 -1.14 -31.21
N HIS A 22 12.73 -0.79 -29.98
CA HIS A 22 13.46 -1.11 -28.77
C HIS A 22 12.51 -1.45 -27.63
N THR A 23 12.73 -2.60 -27.00
CA THR A 23 11.93 -3.06 -25.84
C THR A 23 12.86 -3.63 -24.77
N TRP A 24 12.81 -3.08 -23.56
CA TRP A 24 13.58 -3.57 -22.42
C TRP A 24 12.77 -3.46 -21.11
N SER A 25 13.27 -4.12 -20.07
CA SER A 25 12.78 -4.00 -18.70
C SER A 25 13.90 -3.53 -17.79
N GLU A 26 13.57 -2.71 -16.80
CA GLU A 26 14.50 -2.24 -15.79
C GLU A 26 14.05 -2.70 -14.39
N SER A 27 15.03 -2.98 -13.51
CA SER A 27 14.79 -3.39 -12.13
C SER A 27 15.32 -2.32 -11.18
N LEU A 28 14.40 -1.67 -10.47
CA LEU A 28 14.72 -0.63 -9.48
C LEU A 28 14.33 -1.11 -8.08
N HIS A 29 15.13 -0.70 -7.09
CA HIS A 29 14.83 -0.95 -5.68
C HIS A 29 14.33 0.32 -5.02
N ALA A 30 13.20 0.20 -4.32
CA ALA A 30 12.60 1.29 -3.56
C ALA A 30 12.07 0.77 -2.23
N THR A 31 12.12 1.60 -1.19
CA THR A 31 11.51 1.30 0.10
C THR A 31 10.01 1.56 0.04
N LEU A 32 9.23 0.50 0.15
CA LEU A 32 7.77 0.56 0.22
C LEU A 32 7.31 0.33 1.66
N GLN A 33 6.28 1.05 2.08
CA GLN A 33 5.62 0.80 3.37
C GLN A 33 4.34 -0.01 3.18
N PHE A 34 4.15 -0.98 4.06
CA PHE A 34 2.98 -1.86 4.09
C PHE A 34 2.39 -1.85 5.50
N PRO A 35 1.07 -2.09 5.64
CA PRO A 35 0.46 -2.20 6.96
C PRO A 35 1.11 -3.31 7.76
N HIS A 36 1.37 -3.06 9.04
CA HIS A 36 1.87 -4.07 9.94
C HIS A 36 0.78 -5.13 10.19
N ARG A 37 1.09 -6.41 9.90
CA ARG A 37 0.07 -7.48 9.90
C ARG A 37 -0.66 -7.65 11.23
N SER A 38 0.04 -7.42 12.34
CA SER A 38 -0.50 -7.55 13.70
C SER A 38 -0.88 -6.23 14.36
N LEU A 39 -0.50 -5.09 13.78
CA LEU A 39 -0.71 -3.76 14.37
C LEU A 39 -1.51 -2.92 13.37
N ARG A 40 -2.84 -3.04 13.46
CA ARG A 40 -3.77 -2.29 12.61
C ARG A 40 -3.96 -0.88 13.14
N SER A 41 -4.20 0.06 12.23
CA SER A 41 -4.68 1.39 12.60
C SER A 41 -6.07 1.30 13.21
N SER A 42 -6.36 2.21 14.12
CA SER A 42 -7.63 2.31 14.84
C SER A 42 -7.99 3.77 15.05
N LEU A 43 -9.28 4.04 15.10
CA LEU A 43 -9.82 5.37 15.30
C LEU A 43 -10.86 5.34 16.42
N TRP A 44 -10.77 6.31 17.32
CA TRP A 44 -11.68 6.46 18.44
C TRP A 44 -12.18 7.89 18.51
N LEU A 45 -13.45 8.06 18.85
CA LEU A 45 -14.02 9.34 19.22
C LEU A 45 -13.88 9.52 20.73
N LEU A 46 -13.30 10.65 21.13
CA LEU A 46 -13.16 11.04 22.52
C LEU A 46 -14.21 12.10 22.87
N ASP A 47 -14.72 12.06 24.10
CA ASP A 47 -15.57 13.12 24.62
C ASP A 47 -14.75 14.34 25.09
N SER A 48 -15.42 15.38 25.60
CA SER A 48 -14.75 16.59 26.12
C SER A 48 -13.85 16.35 27.34
N GLY A 49 -14.01 15.22 28.02
CA GLY A 49 -13.15 14.78 29.13
C GLY A 49 -11.96 13.92 28.68
N GLY A 50 -11.83 13.65 27.37
CA GLY A 50 -10.79 12.79 26.82
C GLY A 50 -11.06 11.28 27.00
N LEU A 51 -12.28 10.90 27.41
CA LEU A 51 -12.67 9.50 27.54
C LEU A 51 -13.18 8.96 26.21
N VAL A 52 -12.97 7.66 25.97
CA VAL A 52 -13.43 6.99 24.75
C VAL A 52 -14.96 6.94 24.77
N SER A 53 -15.58 7.63 23.82
CA SER A 53 -17.02 7.60 23.59
C SER A 53 -17.39 6.47 22.62
N GLU A 54 -16.62 6.30 21.54
CA GLU A 54 -16.92 5.33 20.49
C GLU A 54 -15.63 4.87 19.79
N GLN A 55 -15.60 3.61 19.33
CA GLN A 55 -14.62 3.15 18.36
C GLN A 55 -15.21 3.17 16.94
N VAL A 56 -14.55 3.88 16.03
CA VAL A 56 -14.99 3.97 14.64
C VAL A 56 -14.47 2.73 13.88
N PRO A 57 -15.36 1.95 13.22
CA PRO A 57 -14.92 0.81 12.43
C PRO A 57 -14.13 1.27 11.21
N LEU A 58 -12.93 0.71 11.03
CA LEU A 58 -12.09 0.93 9.86
C LEU A 58 -12.03 -0.34 9.00
N ASN A 59 -11.82 -0.19 7.70
CA ASN A 59 -11.52 -1.33 6.84
C ASN A 59 -10.11 -1.84 7.16
N PRO A 60 -9.94 -3.12 7.54
CA PRO A 60 -8.64 -3.66 7.91
C PRO A 60 -7.63 -3.72 6.75
N SER A 61 -8.10 -3.57 5.51
CA SER A 61 -7.26 -3.52 4.31
C SER A 61 -6.70 -2.12 4.03
N ASP A 62 -7.29 -1.07 4.62
CA ASP A 62 -6.88 0.30 4.38
C ASP A 62 -5.59 0.62 5.14
N TYR A 63 -4.71 1.37 4.48
CA TYR A 63 -3.44 1.81 5.05
C TYR A 63 -2.97 3.06 4.30
N CYS A 64 -2.35 3.99 5.01
CA CYS A 64 -1.71 5.16 4.43
C CYS A 64 -0.18 4.97 4.44
N PRO A 65 0.45 4.62 3.30
CA PRO A 65 1.89 4.49 3.21
C PRO A 65 2.57 5.83 3.48
N TYR A 66 3.68 5.80 4.21
CA TYR A 66 4.50 6.96 4.55
C TYR A 66 3.83 7.97 5.49
N GLY A 67 2.67 7.63 6.06
CA GLY A 67 2.07 8.37 7.16
C GLY A 67 2.98 8.33 8.39
N ALA A 68 2.91 9.38 9.22
CA ALA A 68 3.63 9.40 10.49
C ALA A 68 3.17 8.24 11.38
N ALA A 69 4.13 7.52 11.96
CA ALA A 69 3.83 6.46 12.92
C ALA A 69 3.58 7.07 14.30
N GLY A 70 2.42 6.76 14.89
CA GLY A 70 2.07 7.20 16.25
C GLY A 70 0.57 7.32 16.45
N THR A 71 0.20 7.70 17.67
CA THR A 71 -1.17 8.09 18.02
C THR A 71 -1.19 9.60 18.21
N ALA A 72 -2.16 10.26 17.60
CA ALA A 72 -2.48 11.65 17.88
C ALA A 72 -3.81 11.72 18.63
N GLN A 73 -3.92 12.64 19.58
CA GLN A 73 -5.13 12.92 20.37
C GLN A 73 -5.44 14.41 20.29
#